data_AF-A0A3B9BYF0-F1
#
_entry.id   AF-A0A3B9BYF0-F1
#
_cell.length_a   1.000
_cell.length_b   1.000
_cell.length_c   1.000
_cell.angle_alpha   90.00
_cell.angle_beta   90.00
_cell.angle_gamma   90.00
#
_symmetry.space_group_name_H-M   'P 1'
#
loop_
_entity.id
_entity.type
_entity.pdbx_description
1 polymer ?
#
loop_
_entity_poly.entity_id
_entity_poly.type
_entity_poly.pdbx_seq_one_letter_code
_entity_poly.pdbx_strand_id
1 'polypeptide(L)'
;MLIVSSFFYPFGDYPVFKRSTFSCSLPFYFYLYFILKYEKFFFFLVVLFSAAIILWPQYYITGDGASHTYNARILFDFVLGRNRDFYDDFFYINRNIDPNWMSHLVLGALQQFMPAWLADKSFQLLYLFVFAYGLRFLIRSINPDSGFLAFLFYPFVFNLPFQQGFYNYCLSLALLFWALGIFIRFRDKLQNPLFALGQSLLLLACTFSHGMPAIYTMMMMGLILLFDLFPLLRLSSWKLVLIDVARMALIFLPSAMIILLFLAKRGSGFDPHAWSKWKIWVEFLKMWTSQS
;
A
#
# COMPACT_ATOMS: atom_id res chain seq x y z
N MET A 1 43.74 -2.46 4.71
CA MET A 1 44.32 -2.66 3.37
C MET A 1 44.88 -4.07 3.33
N LEU A 2 44.05 -5.03 2.93
CA LEU A 2 44.35 -6.43 2.57
C LEU A 2 43.00 -6.99 2.11
N ILE A 3 42.72 -6.78 0.83
CA ILE A 3 41.52 -7.26 0.15
C ILE A 3 41.83 -8.69 -0.27
N VAL A 4 41.11 -9.65 0.31
CA VAL A 4 41.12 -11.04 -0.13
C VAL A 4 40.55 -11.07 -1.54
N SER A 5 41.39 -11.53 -2.45
CA SER A 5 41.11 -11.72 -3.86
C SER A 5 40.12 -12.86 -4.10
N SER A 6 39.22 -12.64 -5.06
CA SER A 6 38.71 -13.66 -5.98
C SER A 6 37.65 -14.65 -5.45
N PHE A 7 36.39 -14.24 -5.46
CA PHE A 7 35.33 -15.08 -6.03
C PHE A 7 34.64 -14.30 -7.15
N PHE A 8 35.24 -14.42 -8.34
CA PHE A 8 34.59 -14.12 -9.61
C PHE A 8 33.43 -15.10 -9.80
N TYR A 9 32.22 -14.58 -9.96
CA TYR A 9 31.29 -15.14 -10.95
C TYR A 9 31.11 -14.07 -12.01
N PRO A 10 31.74 -14.20 -13.20
CA PRO A 10 31.31 -13.45 -14.35
C PRO A 10 29.97 -14.08 -14.77
N PHE A 11 28.86 -13.36 -14.66
CA PHE A 11 27.66 -13.72 -15.41
C PHE A 11 27.93 -13.40 -16.89
N GLY A 12 28.74 -14.25 -17.51
CA GLY A 12 28.77 -14.45 -18.93
C GLY A 12 27.48 -15.15 -19.36
N ASP A 13 27.02 -14.74 -20.54
CA ASP A 13 26.05 -15.40 -21.39
C ASP A 13 24.65 -15.64 -20.80
N TYR A 14 23.71 -14.84 -21.31
CA TYR A 14 22.28 -15.14 -21.27
C TYR A 14 22.05 -16.64 -21.54
N PRO A 15 21.42 -17.38 -20.62
CA PRO A 15 20.78 -18.62 -21.03
C PRO A 15 19.57 -18.20 -21.86
N VAL A 16 19.77 -18.09 -23.17
CA VAL A 16 18.73 -18.40 -24.15
C VAL A 16 18.16 -19.73 -23.68
N PHE A 17 16.93 -19.68 -23.14
CA PHE A 17 16.07 -20.80 -22.77
C PHE A 17 16.77 -22.15 -22.91
N LYS A 18 17.37 -22.66 -21.83
CA LYS A 18 17.74 -24.08 -21.77
C LYS A 18 16.46 -24.84 -22.09
N ARG A 19 16.45 -25.53 -23.24
CA ARG A 19 15.38 -26.41 -23.72
C ARG A 19 15.12 -27.47 -22.66
N SER A 20 14.34 -27.15 -21.64
CA SER A 20 13.57 -28.16 -20.94
C SER A 20 12.39 -28.50 -21.85
N THR A 21 12.21 -29.79 -22.04
CA THR A 21 11.28 -30.45 -22.95
C THR A 21 9.84 -30.23 -22.55
N PHE A 22 9.36 -28.99 -22.61
CA PHE A 22 7.94 -28.71 -22.76
C PHE A 22 7.67 -28.53 -24.25
N SER A 23 7.04 -29.53 -24.86
CA SER A 23 6.45 -29.45 -26.19
C SER A 23 5.26 -28.46 -26.14
N CYS A 24 5.56 -27.17 -26.00
CA CYS A 24 4.60 -26.10 -26.21
C CYS A 24 4.78 -25.63 -27.65
N SER A 25 3.68 -25.64 -28.41
CA SER A 25 3.67 -25.34 -29.84
C SER A 25 4.43 -24.03 -30.15
N LEU A 26 5.22 -24.01 -31.24
CA LEU A 26 5.97 -22.83 -31.74
C LEU A 26 5.21 -21.47 -31.66
N PRO A 27 3.87 -21.41 -31.90
CA PRO A 27 3.09 -20.19 -31.73
C PRO A 27 3.15 -19.61 -30.31
N PHE A 28 3.13 -20.44 -29.27
CA PHE A 28 3.10 -19.98 -27.88
C PHE A 28 4.36 -19.19 -27.50
N TYR A 29 5.54 -19.67 -27.90
CA TYR A 29 6.80 -18.95 -27.67
C TYR A 29 6.84 -17.61 -28.42
N PHE A 30 6.29 -17.57 -29.63
CA PHE A 30 6.19 -16.34 -30.40
C PHE A 30 5.28 -15.32 -29.71
N TYR A 31 4.10 -15.74 -29.24
CA TYR A 31 3.18 -14.86 -28.48
C TYR A 31 3.81 -14.38 -27.16
N LEU A 32 4.44 -15.27 -26.39
CA LEU A 32 5.07 -14.90 -25.14
C LEU A 32 6.23 -13.92 -25.37
N TYR A 33 7.07 -14.16 -26.37
CA TYR A 33 8.14 -13.25 -26.75
C TYR A 33 7.59 -11.89 -27.18
N PHE A 34 6.51 -11.86 -27.98
CA PHE A 34 5.86 -10.63 -28.41
C PHE A 34 5.29 -9.83 -27.23
N ILE A 35 4.60 -10.50 -26.30
CA ILE A 35 4.06 -9.89 -25.08
C ILE A 35 5.19 -9.33 -24.21
N LEU A 36 6.28 -10.07 -24.02
CA LEU A 36 7.44 -9.59 -23.25
C LEU A 36 8.15 -8.42 -23.93
N LYS A 37 8.25 -8.43 -25.26
CA LYS A 37 8.86 -7.34 -26.05
C LYS A 37 8.08 -6.03 -25.92
N TYR A 38 6.73 -6.11 -25.91
CA TYR A 38 5.84 -4.95 -25.81
C TYR A 38 5.15 -4.85 -24.44
N GLU A 39 5.76 -5.42 -23.40
CA GLU A 39 5.17 -5.60 -22.07
C GLU A 39 4.65 -4.29 -21.48
N LYS A 40 5.44 -3.21 -21.57
CA LYS A 40 5.06 -1.87 -21.07
C LYS A 40 3.80 -1.32 -21.74
N PHE A 41 3.68 -1.53 -23.04
CA PHE A 41 2.52 -1.07 -23.82
C PHE A 41 1.27 -1.85 -23.41
N PHE A 42 1.37 -3.18 -23.31
CA PHE A 42 0.27 -4.01 -22.83
C PHE A 42 -0.13 -3.68 -21.39
N PHE A 43 0.83 -3.46 -20.49
CA PHE A 43 0.54 -3.04 -19.13
C PHE A 43 -0.25 -1.73 -19.10
N PHE A 44 0.18 -0.74 -19.88
CA PHE A 44 -0.54 0.52 -19.99
C PHE A 44 -1.96 0.34 -20.54
N LEU A 45 -2.15 -0.50 -21.56
CA LEU A 45 -3.49 -0.82 -22.08
C LEU A 45 -4.38 -1.47 -21.03
N VAL A 46 -3.86 -2.39 -20.22
CA VAL A 46 -4.64 -3.03 -19.14
C VAL A 46 -5.00 -2.00 -18.06
N VAL A 47 -4.09 -1.07 -17.73
CA VAL A 47 -4.40 0.04 -16.81
C VAL A 47 -5.49 0.95 -17.37
N LEU A 48 -5.42 1.31 -18.66
CA LEU A 48 -6.47 2.10 -19.31
C LEU A 48 -7.81 1.37 -19.34
N PHE A 49 -7.79 0.06 -19.60
CA PHE A 49 -9.00 -0.77 -19.56
C PHE A 49 -9.62 -0.80 -18.15
N SER A 50 -8.80 -0.95 -17.10
CA SER A 50 -9.28 -0.82 -15.72
C SER A 50 -9.84 0.57 -15.41
N ALA A 51 -9.20 1.64 -15.91
CA ALA A 51 -9.69 2.99 -15.73
C ALA A 51 -11.02 3.21 -16.46
N ALA A 52 -11.21 2.61 -17.62
CA ALA A 52 -12.46 2.67 -18.38
C ALA A 52 -13.65 2.08 -17.60
N ILE A 53 -13.44 1.02 -16.79
CA ILE A 53 -14.48 0.45 -15.92
C ILE A 53 -15.02 1.51 -14.93
N ILE A 54 -14.13 2.33 -14.36
CA ILE A 54 -14.48 3.41 -13.42
C ILE A 54 -15.07 4.62 -14.16
N LEU A 55 -14.55 4.94 -15.35
CA LEU A 55 -14.95 6.11 -16.13
C LEU A 55 -16.30 5.95 -16.83
N TRP A 56 -16.66 4.74 -17.25
CA TRP A 56 -17.84 4.45 -18.06
C TRP A 56 -19.16 4.89 -17.40
N PRO A 57 -19.50 4.46 -16.17
CA PRO A 57 -20.69 4.96 -15.51
C PRO A 57 -20.47 6.40 -15.01
N GLN A 58 -21.51 7.23 -14.99
CA GLN A 58 -21.42 8.55 -14.33
C GLN A 58 -21.06 8.40 -12.85
N TYR A 59 -21.67 7.42 -12.17
CA TYR A 59 -21.42 7.06 -10.78
C TYR A 59 -20.89 5.63 -10.74
N TYR A 60 -19.61 5.46 -10.43
CA TYR A 60 -19.08 4.14 -10.08
C TYR A 60 -19.38 3.90 -8.59
N ILE A 61 -20.34 3.03 -8.31
CA ILE A 61 -20.91 2.86 -6.97
C ILE A 61 -20.02 1.94 -6.14
N THR A 62 -19.62 2.42 -4.96
CA THR A 62 -19.03 1.63 -3.88
C THR A 62 -19.88 1.76 -2.62
N GLY A 63 -19.74 0.84 -1.67
CA GLY A 63 -20.54 0.81 -0.43
C GLY A 63 -20.48 2.13 0.34
N ASP A 64 -19.31 2.47 0.87
CA ASP A 64 -19.09 3.64 1.73
C ASP A 64 -18.53 4.88 1.00
N GLY A 65 -18.31 4.82 -0.32
CA GLY A 65 -17.69 5.92 -1.07
C GLY A 65 -18.50 7.23 -1.01
N ALA A 66 -19.84 7.13 -1.09
CA ALA A 66 -20.72 8.27 -0.94
C ALA A 66 -20.62 8.91 0.46
N SER A 67 -20.52 8.08 1.51
CA SER A 67 -20.34 8.53 2.90
C SER A 67 -19.03 9.28 3.09
N HIS A 68 -17.93 8.80 2.51
CA HIS A 68 -16.65 9.51 2.54
C HIS A 68 -16.71 10.86 1.83
N THR A 69 -17.36 10.91 0.67
CA THR A 69 -17.52 12.16 -0.10
C THR A 69 -18.39 13.17 0.66
N TYR A 70 -19.49 12.72 1.27
CA TYR A 70 -20.37 13.54 2.11
C TYR A 70 -19.63 14.09 3.35
N ASN A 71 -18.96 13.24 4.12
CA ASN A 71 -18.22 13.66 5.32
C ASN A 71 -17.09 14.63 4.98
N ALA A 72 -16.40 14.41 3.86
CA ALA A 72 -15.36 15.31 3.38
C ALA A 72 -15.90 16.70 3.01
N ARG A 73 -17.12 16.77 2.44
CA ARG A 73 -17.80 18.03 2.13
C ARG A 73 -18.08 18.82 3.41
N ILE A 74 -18.71 18.18 4.38
CA ILE A 74 -19.04 18.80 5.68
C ILE A 74 -17.79 19.32 6.36
N LEU A 75 -16.74 18.48 6.43
CA LEU A 75 -15.48 18.88 7.07
C LEU A 75 -14.90 20.15 6.44
N PHE A 76 -14.84 20.23 5.11
CA PHE A 76 -14.28 21.39 4.42
C PHE A 76 -15.18 22.61 4.50
N ASP A 77 -16.51 22.45 4.39
CA ASP A 77 -17.44 23.57 4.54
C ASP A 77 -17.35 24.14 5.96
N PHE A 78 -17.28 23.29 6.99
CA PHE A 78 -17.07 23.70 8.37
C PHE A 78 -15.75 24.46 8.56
N VAL A 79 -14.63 23.93 8.06
CA VAL A 79 -13.29 24.55 8.19
C VAL A 79 -13.18 25.86 7.41
N LEU A 80 -13.86 25.97 6.26
CA LEU A 80 -13.87 27.16 5.41
C LEU A 80 -14.95 28.18 5.80
N GLY A 81 -15.73 27.90 6.85
CA GLY A 81 -16.79 28.80 7.33
C GLY A 81 -18.02 28.88 6.42
N ARG A 82 -18.25 27.88 5.56
CA ARG A 82 -19.43 27.78 4.69
C ARG A 82 -20.53 27.01 5.41
N ASN A 83 -21.72 27.60 5.54
CA ASN A 83 -22.87 26.99 6.23
C ASN A 83 -22.54 26.48 7.63
N ARG A 84 -21.56 27.10 8.31
CA ARG A 84 -21.06 26.62 9.60
C ARG A 84 -22.16 26.62 10.66
N ASP A 85 -22.99 27.68 10.69
CA ASP A 85 -24.10 27.79 11.63
C ASP A 85 -25.08 26.61 11.51
N PHE A 86 -25.29 26.08 10.30
CA PHE A 86 -26.11 24.89 10.10
C PHE A 86 -25.40 23.62 10.59
N TYR A 87 -24.10 23.48 10.36
CA TYR A 87 -23.36 22.27 10.74
C TYR A 87 -23.04 22.20 12.24
N ASP A 88 -22.84 23.33 12.92
CA ASP A 88 -22.48 23.40 14.34
C ASP A 88 -23.54 22.72 15.24
N ASP A 89 -24.81 22.66 14.81
CA ASP A 89 -25.90 22.01 15.56
C ASP A 89 -25.83 20.46 15.51
N PHE A 90 -25.19 19.88 14.49
CA PHE A 90 -25.23 18.44 14.22
C PHE A 90 -23.86 17.76 14.23
N PHE A 91 -22.80 18.51 13.96
CA PHE A 91 -21.45 17.98 13.75
C PHE A 91 -20.43 18.68 14.63
N TYR A 92 -19.45 17.91 15.09
CA TYR A 92 -18.22 18.44 15.68
C TYR A 92 -17.02 17.87 14.93
N ILE A 93 -15.97 18.67 14.79
CA ILE A 93 -14.73 18.19 14.18
C ILE A 93 -14.06 17.21 15.16
N ASN A 94 -13.93 15.96 14.74
CA ASN A 94 -13.01 15.03 15.41
C ASN A 94 -11.59 15.58 15.23
N ARG A 95 -10.93 16.02 16.30
CA ARG A 95 -9.54 16.54 16.27
C ARG A 95 -8.49 15.47 16.55
N ASN A 96 -8.92 14.22 16.67
CA ASN A 96 -8.02 13.13 16.97
C ASN A 96 -7.23 12.71 15.71
N ILE A 97 -5.95 12.41 15.90
CA ILE A 97 -5.06 11.88 14.87
C ILE A 97 -5.34 10.38 14.71
N ASP A 98 -6.48 10.07 14.10
CA ASP A 98 -6.87 8.70 13.79
C ASP A 98 -6.24 8.29 12.43
N PRO A 99 -5.87 7.02 12.21
CA PRO A 99 -5.26 6.57 10.97
C PRO A 99 -6.32 6.34 9.89
N ASN A 100 -7.09 7.38 9.52
CA ASN A 100 -8.21 7.33 8.54
C ASN A 100 -8.57 8.71 7.94
N TRP A 101 -7.62 9.65 7.94
CA TRP A 101 -7.88 11.03 7.49
C TRP A 101 -7.69 11.24 6.01
N MET A 102 -6.83 10.44 5.35
CA MET A 102 -6.37 10.74 3.99
C MET A 102 -7.51 10.86 2.99
N SER A 103 -8.49 9.96 3.01
CA SER A 103 -9.63 10.02 2.08
C SER A 103 -10.43 11.32 2.23
N HIS A 104 -10.68 11.77 3.46
CA HIS A 104 -11.42 13.00 3.74
C HIS A 104 -10.66 14.24 3.25
N LEU A 105 -9.34 14.28 3.44
CA LEU A 105 -8.50 15.37 2.96
C LEU A 105 -8.47 15.44 1.44
N VAL A 106 -8.24 14.30 0.77
CA VAL A 106 -8.16 14.24 -0.69
C VAL A 106 -9.53 14.56 -1.32
N LEU A 107 -10.60 13.91 -0.87
CA LEU A 107 -11.95 14.14 -1.40
C LEU A 107 -12.42 15.57 -1.12
N GLY A 108 -12.16 16.10 0.06
CA GLY A 108 -12.57 17.46 0.42
C GLY A 108 -11.84 18.53 -0.40
N ALA A 109 -10.55 18.31 -0.68
CA ALA A 109 -9.77 19.15 -1.58
C ALA A 109 -10.28 19.06 -3.03
N LEU A 110 -10.52 17.86 -3.56
CA LEU A 110 -11.09 17.66 -4.90
C LEU A 110 -12.44 18.38 -5.04
N GLN A 111 -13.31 18.25 -4.04
CA GLN A 111 -14.64 18.87 -4.03
C GLN A 111 -14.64 20.41 -4.01
N GLN A 112 -13.48 21.06 -3.85
CA GLN A 112 -13.39 22.53 -3.99
C GLN A 112 -13.51 22.99 -5.44
N PHE A 113 -13.22 22.12 -6.41
CA PHE A 113 -13.20 22.49 -7.82
C PHE A 113 -13.99 21.53 -8.73
N MET A 114 -14.58 20.47 -8.17
CA MET A 114 -15.41 19.52 -8.92
C MET A 114 -16.62 19.03 -8.10
N PRO A 115 -17.71 18.57 -8.75
CA PRO A 115 -18.86 18.01 -8.05
C PRO A 115 -18.50 16.70 -7.33
N ALA A 116 -19.26 16.36 -6.28
CA ALA A 116 -19.04 15.19 -5.43
C ALA A 116 -18.81 13.88 -6.21
N TRP A 117 -19.62 13.60 -7.23
CA TRP A 117 -19.49 12.39 -8.05
C TRP A 117 -18.17 12.32 -8.83
N LEU A 118 -17.65 13.47 -9.26
CA LEU A 118 -16.38 13.52 -10.00
C LEU A 118 -15.19 13.43 -9.02
N ALA A 119 -15.33 13.99 -7.81
CA ALA A 119 -14.32 13.87 -6.76
C ALA A 119 -14.16 12.41 -6.30
N ASP A 120 -15.28 11.72 -6.06
CA ASP A 120 -15.32 10.30 -5.72
C ASP A 120 -14.64 9.45 -6.79
N LYS A 121 -15.04 9.64 -8.05
CA LYS A 121 -14.44 8.96 -9.21
C LYS A 121 -12.94 9.27 -9.37
N SER A 122 -12.54 10.52 -9.15
CA SER A 122 -11.13 10.93 -9.23
C SER A 122 -10.29 10.25 -8.14
N PHE A 123 -10.84 10.08 -6.93
CA PHE A 123 -10.19 9.32 -5.88
C PHE A 123 -10.03 7.83 -6.25
N GLN A 124 -11.08 7.21 -6.80
CA GLN A 124 -11.03 5.82 -7.26
C GLN A 124 -9.96 5.61 -8.36
N LEU A 125 -9.84 6.57 -9.30
CA LEU A 125 -8.79 6.55 -10.32
C LEU A 125 -7.40 6.75 -9.73
N LEU A 126 -7.24 7.69 -8.78
CA LEU A 126 -6.00 7.88 -8.03
C LEU A 126 -5.57 6.56 -7.37
N TYR A 127 -6.49 5.89 -6.67
CA TYR A 127 -6.23 4.57 -6.09
C TYR A 127 -5.77 3.56 -7.13
N LEU A 128 -6.50 3.41 -8.24
CA LEU A 128 -6.16 2.49 -9.33
C LEU A 128 -4.72 2.71 -9.83
N PHE A 129 -4.36 3.96 -10.11
CA PHE A 129 -3.02 4.28 -10.62
C PHE A 129 -1.94 4.04 -9.57
N VAL A 130 -2.13 4.53 -8.34
CA VAL A 130 -1.16 4.33 -7.26
C VAL A 130 -0.95 2.84 -7.00
N PHE A 131 -2.01 2.04 -7.04
CA PHE A 131 -1.96 0.59 -6.85
C PHE A 131 -1.23 -0.12 -8.00
N ALA A 132 -1.64 0.12 -9.24
CA ALA A 132 -1.08 -0.56 -10.41
C ALA A 132 0.41 -0.25 -10.59
N TYR A 133 0.78 1.04 -10.54
CA TYR A 133 2.17 1.45 -10.69
C TYR A 133 3.00 1.14 -9.44
N GLY A 134 2.40 1.19 -8.25
CA GLY A 134 3.06 0.79 -7.01
C GLY A 134 3.44 -0.69 -7.01
N LEU A 135 2.51 -1.57 -7.36
CA LEU A 135 2.78 -3.01 -7.46
C LEU A 135 3.84 -3.30 -8.51
N ARG A 136 3.73 -2.68 -9.70
CA ARG A 136 4.76 -2.78 -10.75
C ARG A 136 6.12 -2.33 -10.24
N PHE A 137 6.17 -1.22 -9.51
CA PHE A 137 7.40 -0.67 -8.97
C PHE A 137 8.02 -1.60 -7.91
N LEU A 138 7.23 -2.17 -7.00
CA LEU A 138 7.67 -3.15 -6.02
C LEU A 138 8.27 -4.39 -6.69
N ILE A 139 7.55 -4.99 -7.65
CA ILE A 139 8.00 -6.18 -8.38
C ILE A 139 9.36 -5.93 -9.04
N ARG A 140 9.50 -4.80 -9.74
CA ARG A 140 10.75 -4.44 -10.41
C ARG A 140 11.87 -4.02 -9.45
N SER A 141 11.54 -3.70 -8.20
CA SER A 141 12.51 -3.41 -7.15
C SER A 141 13.13 -4.70 -6.60
N ILE A 142 12.39 -5.81 -6.61
CA ILE A 142 12.88 -7.14 -6.26
C ILE A 142 13.66 -7.76 -7.44
N ASN A 143 13.06 -7.78 -8.63
CA ASN A 143 13.70 -8.27 -9.85
C ASN A 143 13.32 -7.38 -11.06
N PRO A 144 14.27 -6.64 -11.65
CA PRO A 144 14.00 -5.73 -12.77
C PRO A 144 13.37 -6.38 -14.00
N ASP A 145 13.64 -7.66 -14.23
CA ASP A 145 13.21 -8.44 -15.40
C ASP A 145 11.82 -9.05 -15.24
N SER A 146 11.30 -9.11 -14.01
CA SER A 146 9.99 -9.67 -13.68
C SER A 146 8.81 -8.72 -13.97
N GLY A 147 8.98 -7.78 -14.92
CA GLY A 147 7.98 -6.75 -15.24
C GLY A 147 6.61 -7.32 -15.59
N PHE A 148 6.57 -8.49 -16.26
CA PHE A 148 5.34 -9.19 -16.60
C PHE A 148 4.47 -9.55 -15.37
N LEU A 149 5.06 -9.82 -14.20
CA LEU A 149 4.24 -10.11 -13.00
C LEU A 149 3.40 -8.90 -12.57
N ALA A 150 3.68 -7.69 -13.06
CA ALA A 150 2.89 -6.51 -12.77
C ALA A 150 1.44 -6.63 -13.25
N PHE A 151 1.12 -7.46 -14.25
CA PHE A 151 -0.26 -7.71 -14.69
C PHE A 151 -1.16 -8.28 -13.58
N LEU A 152 -0.57 -8.83 -12.51
CA LEU A 152 -1.32 -9.26 -11.32
C LEU A 152 -2.07 -8.10 -10.64
N PHE A 153 -1.77 -6.83 -10.92
CA PHE A 153 -2.56 -5.73 -10.35
C PHE A 153 -4.04 -5.84 -10.72
N TYR A 154 -4.35 -6.33 -11.93
CA TYR A 154 -5.71 -6.35 -12.48
C TYR A 154 -6.70 -7.16 -11.63
N PRO A 155 -6.44 -8.44 -11.28
CA PRO A 155 -7.32 -9.18 -10.39
C PRO A 155 -7.35 -8.66 -8.95
N PHE A 156 -6.34 -7.90 -8.50
CA PHE A 156 -6.24 -7.45 -7.10
C PHE A 156 -6.74 -6.02 -6.86
N VAL A 157 -6.85 -5.18 -7.89
CA VAL A 157 -7.24 -3.77 -7.70
C VAL A 157 -8.74 -3.61 -7.38
N PHE A 158 -9.61 -4.42 -7.98
CA PHE A 158 -11.05 -4.40 -7.71
C PHE A 158 -11.45 -5.36 -6.58
N ASN A 159 -10.69 -5.34 -5.49
CA ASN A 159 -10.92 -6.20 -4.32
C ASN A 159 -12.20 -5.82 -3.54
N LEU A 160 -12.64 -6.72 -2.65
CA LEU A 160 -13.82 -6.52 -1.81
C LEU A 160 -13.77 -5.20 -1.00
N PRO A 161 -12.68 -4.87 -0.27
CA PRO A 161 -12.57 -3.57 0.42
C PRO A 161 -12.79 -2.36 -0.49
N PHE A 162 -12.29 -2.40 -1.73
CA PHE A 162 -12.50 -1.32 -2.69
C PHE A 162 -13.98 -1.20 -3.08
N GLN A 163 -14.65 -2.32 -3.36
CA GLN A 163 -16.09 -2.32 -3.67
C GLN A 163 -16.94 -1.88 -2.47
N GLN A 164 -16.50 -2.18 -1.25
CA GLN A 164 -17.14 -1.69 -0.03
C GLN A 164 -16.85 -0.21 0.26
N GLY A 165 -15.98 0.45 -0.50
CA GLY A 165 -15.68 1.87 -0.32
C GLY A 165 -14.68 2.16 0.79
N PHE A 166 -13.87 1.18 1.23
CA PHE A 166 -12.83 1.36 2.26
C PHE A 166 -11.60 2.11 1.71
N TYR A 167 -11.82 3.34 1.25
CA TYR A 167 -10.87 4.17 0.51
C TYR A 167 -9.53 4.39 1.21
N ASN A 168 -9.58 4.66 2.52
CA ASN A 168 -8.41 4.81 3.35
C ASN A 168 -7.53 3.55 3.38
N TYR A 169 -8.17 2.39 3.57
CA TYR A 169 -7.49 1.09 3.56
C TYR A 169 -6.89 0.79 2.19
N CYS A 170 -7.67 0.96 1.12
CA CYS A 170 -7.22 0.71 -0.25
C CYS A 170 -6.06 1.62 -0.65
N LEU A 171 -6.12 2.92 -0.33
CA LEU A 171 -5.04 3.85 -0.60
C LEU A 171 -3.78 3.50 0.21
N SER A 172 -3.93 3.17 1.48
CA SER A 172 -2.82 2.71 2.33
C SER A 172 -2.16 1.44 1.77
N LEU A 173 -2.95 0.47 1.29
CA LEU A 173 -2.46 -0.74 0.63
C LEU A 173 -1.71 -0.43 -0.67
N ALA A 174 -2.16 0.55 -1.45
CA ALA A 174 -1.46 1.01 -2.65
C ALA A 174 -0.12 1.69 -2.31
N LEU A 175 -0.09 2.53 -1.26
CA LEU A 175 1.12 3.20 -0.77
C LEU A 175 2.14 2.22 -0.18
N LEU A 176 1.70 1.10 0.42
CA LEU A 176 2.57 0.04 0.92
C LEU A 176 3.51 -0.46 -0.19
N PHE A 177 3.02 -0.68 -1.42
CA PHE A 177 3.88 -1.16 -2.51
C PHE A 177 5.00 -0.17 -2.84
N TRP A 178 4.70 1.12 -2.84
CA TRP A 178 5.69 2.16 -3.02
C TRP A 178 6.68 2.19 -1.86
N ALA A 179 6.19 2.18 -0.62
CA ALA A 179 7.03 2.23 0.58
C ALA A 179 8.01 1.06 0.61
N LEU A 180 7.53 -0.16 0.37
CA LEU A 180 8.36 -1.36 0.35
C LEU A 180 9.30 -1.40 -0.86
N GLY A 181 8.82 -0.99 -2.04
CA GLY A 181 9.64 -0.96 -3.25
C GLY A 181 10.81 0.03 -3.13
N ILE A 182 10.58 1.21 -2.55
CA ILE A 182 11.60 2.25 -2.38
C ILE A 182 12.64 1.75 -1.39
N PHE A 183 12.18 1.15 -0.29
CA PHE A 183 13.05 0.54 0.72
C PHE A 183 13.96 -0.55 0.13
N ILE A 184 13.41 -1.45 -0.69
CA ILE A 184 14.20 -2.53 -1.32
C ILE A 184 15.18 -1.97 -2.36
N ARG A 185 14.72 -1.14 -3.30
CA ARG A 185 15.53 -0.67 -4.44
C ARG A 185 16.62 0.30 -4.05
N PHE A 186 16.38 1.13 -3.04
CA PHE A 186 17.26 2.24 -2.68
C PHE A 186 17.80 2.09 -1.26
N ARG A 187 17.98 0.84 -0.81
CA ARG A 187 18.40 0.50 0.54
C ARG A 187 19.69 1.20 0.96
N ASP A 188 20.69 1.22 0.07
CA ASP A 188 21.98 1.87 0.32
C ASP A 188 21.85 3.39 0.53
N LYS A 189 20.79 4.00 -0.02
CA LYS A 189 20.54 5.44 0.12
C LYS A 189 19.88 5.80 1.44
N LEU A 190 19.37 4.84 2.23
CA LEU A 190 18.75 5.12 3.54
C LEU A 190 19.74 5.70 4.56
N GLN A 191 21.04 5.62 4.29
CA GLN A 191 22.06 6.31 5.09
C GLN A 191 21.99 7.83 4.92
N ASN A 192 21.44 8.32 3.81
CA ASN A 192 21.20 9.73 3.57
C ASN A 192 19.94 10.17 4.35
N PRO A 193 20.05 11.18 5.26
CA PRO A 193 18.93 11.64 6.08
C PRO A 193 17.71 12.11 5.27
N LEU A 194 17.92 12.74 4.11
CA LEU A 194 16.81 13.20 3.25
C LEU A 194 16.05 12.02 2.64
N PHE A 195 16.77 10.95 2.30
CA PHE A 195 16.15 9.74 1.77
C PHE A 195 15.39 8.98 2.86
N ALA A 196 15.99 8.86 4.06
CA ALA A 196 15.32 8.29 5.23
C ALA A 196 14.07 9.10 5.63
N LEU A 197 14.14 10.43 5.56
CA LEU A 197 12.99 11.31 5.79
C LEU A 197 11.89 11.04 4.75
N GLY A 198 12.23 10.96 3.47
CA GLY A 198 11.26 10.62 2.41
C GLY A 198 10.58 9.27 2.64
N GLN A 199 11.34 8.25 3.06
CA GLN A 199 10.80 6.94 3.43
C GLN A 199 9.86 7.03 4.65
N SER A 200 10.24 7.81 5.67
CA SER A 200 9.44 8.01 6.87
C SER A 200 8.14 8.75 6.56
N LEU A 201 8.18 9.79 5.73
CA LEU A 201 7.00 10.53 5.28
C LEU A 201 6.05 9.67 4.45
N LEU A 202 6.57 8.78 3.60
CA LEU A 202 5.74 7.85 2.85
C LEU A 202 5.07 6.80 3.77
N LEU A 203 5.80 6.29 4.76
CA LEU A 203 5.22 5.39 5.77
C LEU A 203 4.18 6.12 6.65
N LEU A 204 4.43 7.40 6.94
CA LEU A 204 3.50 8.26 7.64
C LEU A 204 2.22 8.48 6.82
N ALA A 205 2.33 8.73 5.52
CA ALA A 205 1.18 8.81 4.61
C ALA A 205 0.40 7.49 4.55
N CYS A 206 1.10 6.35 4.57
CA CYS A 206 0.48 5.02 4.69
C CYS A 206 -0.34 4.92 5.99
N THR A 207 0.23 5.36 7.12
CA THR A 207 -0.41 5.36 8.45
C THR A 207 -1.60 6.30 8.55
N PHE A 208 -1.48 7.54 8.05
CA PHE A 208 -2.57 8.51 7.99
C PHE A 208 -3.72 8.06 7.09
N SER A 209 -3.40 7.25 6.07
CA SER A 209 -4.40 6.58 5.25
C SER A 209 -5.05 5.46 6.04
N HIS A 210 -4.28 4.47 6.52
CA HIS A 210 -4.79 3.38 7.35
C HIS A 210 -3.70 2.70 8.18
N GLY A 211 -4.00 2.35 9.44
CA GLY A 211 -3.03 1.76 10.36
C GLY A 211 -2.60 0.34 9.97
N MET A 212 -3.54 -0.51 9.53
CA MET A 212 -3.24 -1.92 9.23
C MET A 212 -2.20 -2.13 8.10
N PRO A 213 -2.33 -1.56 6.88
CA PRO A 213 -1.28 -1.71 5.88
C PRO A 213 0.03 -1.03 6.28
N ALA A 214 0.00 0.03 7.08
CA ALA A 214 1.23 0.61 7.63
C ALA A 214 1.97 -0.38 8.56
N ILE A 215 1.24 -1.11 9.42
CA ILE A 215 1.81 -2.19 10.24
C ILE A 215 2.42 -3.28 9.35
N TYR A 216 1.70 -3.74 8.31
CA TYR A 216 2.24 -4.74 7.38
C TYR A 216 3.51 -4.25 6.68
N THR A 217 3.55 -2.98 6.29
CA THR A 217 4.72 -2.34 5.69
C THR A 217 5.92 -2.40 6.64
N MET A 218 5.75 -1.97 7.89
CA MET A 218 6.80 -2.00 8.92
C MET A 218 7.26 -3.42 9.22
N MET A 219 6.33 -4.38 9.31
CA MET A 219 6.66 -5.79 9.53
C MET A 219 7.51 -6.36 8.38
N MET A 220 7.12 -6.11 7.12
CA MET A 220 7.88 -6.57 5.95
C MET A 220 9.28 -5.94 5.90
N MET A 221 9.39 -4.63 6.12
CA MET A 221 10.69 -3.94 6.19
C MET A 221 11.56 -4.47 7.34
N GLY A 222 10.94 -4.74 8.50
CA GLY A 222 11.61 -5.33 9.65
C GLY A 222 12.13 -6.74 9.37
N LEU A 223 11.34 -7.60 8.74
CA LEU A 223 11.77 -8.94 8.35
C LEU A 223 12.93 -8.88 7.36
N ILE A 224 12.85 -8.02 6.35
CA ILE A 224 13.93 -7.80 5.39
C ILE A 224 15.20 -7.28 6.08
N LEU A 225 15.08 -6.42 7.10
CA LEU A 225 16.20 -5.99 7.93
C LEU A 225 16.79 -7.16 8.72
N LEU A 226 15.95 -7.99 9.36
CA LEU A 226 16.43 -9.14 10.13
C LEU A 226 17.27 -10.11 9.28
N PHE A 227 16.86 -10.37 8.03
CA PHE A 227 17.64 -11.19 7.11
C PHE A 227 19.01 -10.59 6.78
N ASP A 228 19.09 -9.28 6.57
CA ASP A 228 20.36 -8.58 6.32
C ASP A 228 21.29 -8.54 7.54
N LEU A 229 20.71 -8.47 8.74
CA LEU A 229 21.49 -8.44 9.98
C LEU A 229 22.06 -9.82 10.36
N PHE A 230 21.49 -10.91 9.84
CA PHE A 230 21.87 -12.28 10.23
C PHE A 230 23.37 -12.59 10.05
N PRO A 231 24.03 -12.25 8.92
CA PRO A 231 25.48 -12.42 8.78
C PRO A 231 26.29 -11.53 9.74
N LEU A 232 25.84 -10.28 9.99
CA LEU A 232 26.53 -9.33 10.87
C LEU A 232 26.49 -9.78 12.34
N LEU A 233 25.37 -10.37 12.76
CA LEU A 233 25.22 -10.99 14.07
C LEU A 233 26.17 -12.19 14.25
N ARG A 234 26.31 -13.03 13.21
CA ARG A 234 27.24 -14.18 13.23
C ARG A 234 28.70 -13.75 13.33
N LEU A 235 29.04 -12.59 12.76
CA LEU A 235 30.38 -11.99 12.81
C LEU A 235 30.57 -11.06 14.02
N SER A 236 29.62 -11.00 14.97
CA SER A 236 29.66 -10.15 16.17
C SER A 236 29.88 -8.66 15.88
N SER A 237 29.41 -8.16 14.73
CA SER A 237 29.57 -6.78 14.28
C SER A 237 28.50 -5.83 14.87
N TRP A 238 28.38 -5.82 16.20
CA TRP A 238 27.29 -5.15 16.94
C TRP A 238 27.12 -3.66 16.63
N LYS A 239 28.21 -2.95 16.34
CA LYS A 239 28.15 -1.52 15.98
C LYS A 239 27.32 -1.29 14.72
N LEU A 240 27.53 -2.11 13.68
CA LEU A 240 26.79 -1.98 12.41
C LEU A 240 25.32 -2.36 12.60
N VAL A 241 25.07 -3.43 13.37
CA VAL A 241 23.71 -3.86 13.73
C VAL A 241 22.94 -2.74 14.42
N LEU A 242 23.54 -2.10 15.44
CA LEU A 242 22.89 -1.00 16.16
C LEU A 242 22.59 0.21 15.27
N ILE A 243 23.50 0.55 14.34
CA ILE A 243 23.29 1.66 13.41
C ILE A 243 22.08 1.40 12.50
N ASP A 244 21.97 0.21 11.93
CA ASP A 244 20.88 -0.10 11.00
C ASP A 244 19.53 -0.28 11.71
N VAL A 245 19.54 -0.85 12.92
CA VAL A 245 18.35 -0.90 13.78
C VAL A 245 17.89 0.51 14.18
N ALA A 246 18.82 1.39 14.60
CA ALA A 246 18.48 2.76 14.98
C ALA A 246 17.93 3.57 13.80
N ARG A 247 18.49 3.43 12.60
CA ARG A 247 17.98 4.06 11.38
C ARG A 247 16.56 3.60 11.07
N MET A 248 16.31 2.30 11.12
CA MET A 248 14.97 1.76 10.88
C MET A 248 13.97 2.24 11.93
N ALA A 249 14.36 2.22 13.21
CA ALA A 249 13.54 2.73 14.30
C ALA A 249 13.17 4.20 14.09
N LEU A 250 14.11 5.03 13.62
CA LEU A 250 13.86 6.44 13.32
C LEU A 250 12.87 6.61 12.15
N ILE A 251 12.97 5.80 11.10
CA ILE A 251 12.02 5.80 9.98
C ILE A 251 10.61 5.44 10.47
N PHE A 252 10.50 4.44 11.36
CA PHE A 252 9.23 3.96 11.88
C PHE A 252 8.61 4.89 12.92
N LEU A 253 9.43 5.65 13.66
CA LEU A 253 9.03 6.38 14.84
C LEU A 253 7.75 7.21 14.67
N PRO A 254 7.60 8.08 13.64
CA PRO A 254 6.38 8.89 13.50
C PRO A 254 5.12 8.05 13.29
N SER A 255 5.23 7.00 12.48
CA SER A 255 4.11 6.10 12.18
C SER A 255 3.74 5.23 13.38
N ALA A 256 4.75 4.67 14.05
CA ALA A 256 4.57 3.88 15.26
C ALA A 256 3.93 4.70 16.38
N MET A 257 4.35 5.96 16.56
CA MET A 257 3.75 6.87 17.54
C MET A 257 2.25 7.08 17.28
N ILE A 258 1.85 7.37 16.05
CA ILE A 258 0.42 7.57 15.72
C ILE A 258 -0.38 6.29 15.99
N ILE A 259 0.14 5.13 15.58
CA ILE A 259 -0.53 3.84 15.81
C ILE A 259 -0.67 3.56 17.31
N LEU A 260 0.39 3.76 18.09
CA LEU A 260 0.37 3.54 19.54
C LEU A 260 -0.58 4.50 20.25
N LEU A 261 -0.61 5.78 19.86
CA LEU A 261 -1.56 6.76 20.39
C LEU A 261 -3.01 6.37 20.08
N PHE A 262 -3.27 5.91 18.85
CA PHE A 262 -4.58 5.41 18.45
C PHE A 262 -5.02 4.19 19.28
N LEU A 263 -4.11 3.22 19.48
CA LEU A 263 -4.38 2.03 20.30
C LEU A 263 -4.61 2.38 21.77
N ALA A 264 -3.78 3.26 22.34
CA ALA A 264 -3.92 3.74 23.71
C ALA A 264 -5.27 4.44 23.93
N LYS A 265 -5.71 5.23 22.95
CA LYS A 265 -7.01 5.92 22.96
C LYS A 265 -8.20 4.97 22.82
N ARG A 266 -8.15 4.01 21.88
CA ARG A 266 -9.21 3.00 21.71
C ARG A 266 -9.37 2.12 22.95
N GLY A 267 -8.32 2.00 23.76
CA GLY A 267 -8.28 1.13 24.93
C GLY A 267 -8.32 -0.35 24.56
N SER A 268 -8.20 -1.22 25.56
CA SER A 268 -8.41 -2.67 25.42
C SER A 268 -9.84 -3.07 25.80
N GLY A 269 -10.79 -2.14 25.64
CA GLY A 269 -12.20 -2.35 25.92
C GLY A 269 -12.79 -3.37 24.96
N PHE A 270 -12.59 -4.65 25.26
CA PHE A 270 -13.40 -5.70 24.69
C PHE A 270 -14.71 -5.67 25.45
N ASP A 271 -15.76 -5.07 24.90
CA ASP A 271 -17.08 -5.56 25.25
C ASP A 271 -17.08 -7.04 24.85
N PRO A 272 -17.14 -7.99 25.80
CA PRO A 272 -17.09 -9.39 25.45
C PRO A 272 -18.26 -9.63 24.50
N HIS A 273 -17.94 -10.10 23.29
CA HIS A 273 -18.96 -10.54 22.34
C HIS A 273 -19.92 -11.44 23.13
N ALA A 274 -21.24 -11.28 22.95
CA ALA A 274 -22.24 -12.04 23.72
C ALA A 274 -22.08 -13.57 23.60
N TRP A 275 -21.20 -14.03 22.72
CA TRP A 275 -20.86 -15.42 22.50
C TRP A 275 -19.65 -15.82 23.34
N SER A 276 -19.72 -16.99 23.94
CA SER A 276 -18.56 -17.61 24.57
C SER A 276 -17.43 -17.83 23.54
N LYS A 277 -16.17 -17.85 23.99
CA LYS A 277 -15.01 -18.14 23.12
C LYS A 277 -15.21 -19.43 22.31
N TRP A 278 -15.85 -20.44 22.90
CA TRP A 278 -16.17 -21.70 22.22
C TRP A 278 -17.18 -21.52 21.10
N LYS A 279 -18.25 -20.75 21.32
CA LYS A 279 -19.23 -20.44 20.28
C LYS A 279 -18.60 -19.64 19.13
N ILE A 280 -17.73 -18.67 19.44
CA ILE A 280 -16.96 -17.93 18.43
C ILE A 280 -16.11 -18.89 17.58
N TRP A 281 -15.40 -19.83 18.21
CA TRP A 281 -14.61 -20.85 17.49
C TRP A 281 -15.48 -21.77 16.62
N VAL A 282 -16.62 -22.23 17.11
CA VAL A 282 -17.55 -23.08 16.36
C VAL A 282 -18.14 -22.33 15.16
N GLU A 283 -18.57 -21.09 15.34
CA GLU A 283 -19.12 -20.28 14.25
C GLU A 283 -18.04 -19.89 13.23
N PHE A 284 -16.81 -19.58 13.68
CA PHE A 284 -15.65 -19.41 12.80
C PHE A 284 -15.39 -20.66 11.94
N LEU A 285 -15.45 -21.86 12.51
CA LEU A 285 -15.27 -23.12 11.76
C LEU A 285 -16.40 -23.39 10.77
N LYS A 286 -17.60 -22.87 11.03
CA LYS A 286 -18.73 -22.88 10.07
C LYS A 286 -18.60 -21.81 8.99
N MET A 287 -17.51 -21.01 9.02
CA MET A 287 -17.36 -19.79 8.25
C MET A 287 -18.51 -18.80 8.45
N TRP A 288 -19.20 -18.89 9.58
CA TRP A 288 -20.17 -17.92 10.00
C TRP A 288 -19.44 -16.82 10.76
N THR A 289 -19.00 -15.80 10.05
CA THR A 289 -18.55 -14.56 10.69
C THR A 289 -19.79 -13.78 11.12
N SER A 290 -19.86 -13.37 12.38
CA SER A 290 -20.92 -12.46 12.81
C SER A 290 -20.87 -11.22 11.93
N GLN A 291 -22.04 -10.77 11.45
CA GLN A 291 -22.16 -9.45 10.83
C GLN A 291 -22.02 -8.43 11.96
N SER A 292 -20.78 -8.04 12.26
CA SER A 292 -20.46 -6.90 13.10
C SER A 292 -20.07 -5.72 12.23
#